data_AF-A0A953ALQ3-F1
#
_entry.id   AF-A0A953ALQ3-F1
#
_cell.length_a   1.000
_cell.length_b   1.000
_cell.length_c   1.000
_cell.angle_alpha   90.00
_cell.angle_beta   90.00
_cell.angle_gamma   90.00
#
_symmetry.space_group_name_H-M   'P 1'
#
loop_
_entity.id
_entity.type
_entity.pdbx_description
1 polymer ?
#
loop_
_entity_poly.entity_id
_entity_poly.type
_entity_poly.pdbx_seq_one_letter_code
_entity_poly.pdbx_strand_id
1 'polypeptide(L)'
;MSTASRRHSALILGLVGLCACGGGGDEDPVQGRIEFTPDRPEFTEPASTATPYTGDDPLVLQAQATYRTGVDLHRKLILRTCGPNNGVCHNSKEYPDMRTLATFAQTIGAPCNVQPGSWSTVFDRCEQLGDRFRFQDAKWKEIEVGWVDYVKGDPLPDDAEPDENSPGLHVVLHDPLPEDQRGGYLTGVFIRSFIDGQGNVQDLPFTSFQTRWTILAGRRHLVGRVQEYQADDVTSLMASGIVQGDQNRNGVFGFRTGKGVFEINPGKPEESYLVGRLRGFIQDDPVPGSRMPLANQPPSVPDMVALMCFIEGLDPDPAKRDPSGPIDYGHCSYTADPESLNLVGNGVTWKGRVQPLLQANCGGCHGGATPQAGLDLGSDNAYERLMQSSAQKPTLKLVQPGQPDKSYLWLKLAGDGSITGSRMPIDPLGGGVRPLSETELNDIQTWIIAGALKDG
;
A
#
# COMPACT_ATOMS: atom_id res chain seq x y z
N MET A 1 -65.13 13.60 7.19
CA MET A 1 -66.23 13.88 6.23
C MET A 1 -66.84 15.23 6.58
N SER A 2 -67.01 16.10 5.56
CA SER A 2 -67.75 17.39 5.51
C SER A 2 -67.30 18.57 6.40
N THR A 3 -66.67 19.64 5.90
CA THR A 3 -67.14 20.79 5.04
C THR A 3 -68.08 21.77 5.79
N ALA A 4 -68.04 23.10 5.66
CA ALA A 4 -67.28 24.08 4.87
C ALA A 4 -67.53 25.50 5.46
N SER A 5 -66.63 26.46 5.23
CA SER A 5 -67.03 27.85 4.96
C SER A 5 -65.93 28.59 4.19
N ARG A 6 -66.34 29.16 3.06
CA ARG A 6 -65.54 29.91 2.07
C ARG A 6 -65.42 31.38 2.48
N ARG A 7 -64.33 32.05 2.08
CA ARG A 7 -64.35 33.26 1.22
C ARG A 7 -62.93 33.69 0.84
N HIS A 8 -62.70 33.79 -0.46
CA HIS A 8 -61.62 34.58 -1.07
C HIS A 8 -62.15 36.00 -1.35
N SER A 9 -61.28 37.02 -1.26
CA SER A 9 -61.02 37.99 -2.35
C SER A 9 -60.16 39.18 -1.88
N ALA A 10 -58.95 39.24 -2.46
CA ALA A 10 -58.22 40.36 -3.08
C ALA A 10 -58.16 41.79 -2.49
N LEU A 11 -56.93 42.32 -2.36
CA LEU A 11 -56.49 43.71 -2.69
C LEU A 11 -54.94 43.77 -2.65
N ILE A 12 -54.20 43.71 -3.76
CA ILE A 12 -53.64 44.77 -4.64
C ILE A 12 -52.68 45.81 -3.99
N LEU A 13 -51.37 45.49 -4.12
CA LEU A 13 -50.18 46.23 -4.62
C LEU A 13 -49.95 47.77 -4.54
N GLY A 14 -48.70 48.12 -4.19
CA GLY A 14 -47.85 49.24 -4.73
C GLY A 14 -47.55 50.38 -3.73
N LEU A 15 -46.39 51.06 -3.60
CA LEU A 15 -45.09 51.23 -4.32
C LEU A 15 -44.10 51.95 -3.33
N VAL A 16 -42.78 51.62 -3.22
CA VAL A 16 -41.54 52.35 -3.70
C VAL A 16 -41.36 53.81 -3.20
N GLY A 17 -40.21 54.40 -2.77
CA GLY A 17 -38.75 54.12 -2.64
C GLY A 17 -38.06 55.41 -2.10
N LEU A 18 -36.91 55.39 -1.38
CA LEU A 18 -35.51 55.73 -1.79
C LEU A 18 -34.84 56.87 -0.95
N CYS A 19 -33.54 56.65 -0.63
CA CYS A 19 -32.39 57.59 -0.44
C CYS A 19 -32.02 58.31 0.91
N ALA A 20 -30.96 57.78 1.56
CA ALA A 20 -29.60 58.33 1.84
C ALA A 20 -29.27 59.66 2.61
N CYS A 21 -28.33 59.48 3.58
CA CYS A 21 -27.22 60.32 4.11
C CYS A 21 -27.42 61.48 5.13
N GLY A 22 -26.64 61.46 6.23
CA GLY A 22 -26.30 62.62 7.09
C GLY A 22 -25.84 62.24 8.50
N GLY A 23 -24.59 62.57 8.87
CA GLY A 23 -23.89 62.11 10.09
C GLY A 23 -24.07 62.95 11.37
N GLY A 24 -23.50 62.42 12.47
CA GLY A 24 -23.32 63.08 13.77
C GLY A 24 -22.62 62.10 14.71
N GLY A 25 -21.39 62.40 15.11
CA GLY A 25 -20.55 61.53 15.92
C GLY A 25 -20.86 61.59 17.42
N ASP A 26 -20.53 60.50 18.12
CA ASP A 26 -20.16 60.48 19.53
C ASP A 26 -19.31 59.22 19.80
N GLU A 27 -18.46 59.33 20.81
CA GLU A 27 -17.13 58.72 20.96
C GLU A 27 -17.09 57.20 21.22
N ASP A 28 -16.06 56.53 20.68
CA ASP A 28 -15.79 55.09 20.81
C ASP A 28 -15.01 54.80 22.12
N PRO A 29 -15.59 54.10 23.12
CA PRO A 29 -15.01 53.99 24.46
C PRO A 29 -14.09 52.77 24.58
N VAL A 30 -13.05 52.64 23.75
CA VAL A 30 -12.00 51.62 23.98
C VAL A 30 -10.62 52.12 23.53
N GLN A 31 -10.12 53.19 24.15
CA GLN A 31 -8.68 53.44 24.19
C GLN A 31 -8.07 52.76 25.42
N GLY A 32 -7.96 51.43 25.35
CA GLY A 32 -7.12 50.64 26.24
C GLY A 32 -6.18 49.79 25.39
N ARG A 33 -4.93 50.23 25.21
CA ARG A 33 -3.88 49.32 24.73
C ARG A 33 -3.57 48.37 25.88
N ILE A 34 -4.08 47.15 25.81
CA ILE A 34 -3.60 46.07 26.66
C ILE A 34 -2.19 45.75 26.17
N GLU A 35 -1.17 46.12 26.94
CA GLU A 35 0.19 45.69 26.65
C GLU A 35 0.26 44.18 26.83
N PHE A 36 0.19 43.45 25.71
CA PHE A 36 0.45 42.03 25.67
C PHE A 36 1.95 41.82 25.50
N THR A 37 2.63 41.53 26.60
CA THR A 37 3.96 40.92 26.57
C THR A 37 3.75 39.41 26.53
N PRO A 38 4.01 38.72 25.41
CA PRO A 38 3.91 37.27 25.37
C PRO A 38 4.96 36.69 26.32
N ASP A 39 4.52 36.14 27.45
CA ASP A 39 5.34 35.23 28.22
C ASP A 39 5.36 33.89 27.45
N ARG A 40 6.32 33.78 26.52
CA ARG A 40 6.60 32.53 25.85
C ARG A 40 7.29 31.66 26.89
N PRO A 41 6.71 30.53 27.32
CA PRO A 41 7.40 29.61 28.20
C PRO A 41 8.74 29.28 27.55
N GLU A 42 9.83 29.46 28.28
CA GLU A 42 11.08 28.79 27.92
C GLU A 42 10.81 27.30 28.05
N PHE A 43 10.49 26.67 26.92
CA PHE A 43 10.74 25.26 26.79
C PHE A 43 12.25 25.11 26.90
N THR A 44 12.75 24.72 28.07
CA THR A 44 13.97 23.91 28.10
C THR A 44 13.67 22.73 27.21
N GLU A 45 14.15 22.80 25.96
CA GLU A 45 14.12 21.63 25.10
C GLU A 45 14.75 20.51 25.93
N PRO A 46 14.07 19.36 26.12
CA PRO A 46 14.75 18.21 26.66
C PRO A 46 15.99 18.04 25.80
N ALA A 47 17.17 17.99 26.42
CA ALA A 47 18.45 18.06 25.74
C ALA A 47 18.38 17.23 24.45
N SER A 48 18.30 17.92 23.31
CA SER A 48 18.17 17.27 22.01
C SER A 48 19.38 16.36 21.88
N THR A 49 19.17 15.05 21.94
CA THR A 49 20.23 14.07 21.62
C THR A 49 20.56 14.10 20.14
N ALA A 50 19.69 14.70 19.31
CA ALA A 50 19.90 14.87 17.89
C ALA A 50 20.91 15.99 17.61
N THR A 51 21.93 15.66 16.83
CA THR A 51 22.93 16.60 16.35
C THR A 51 22.42 17.25 15.06
N PRO A 52 22.47 18.59 14.94
CA PRO A 52 22.08 19.24 13.70
C PRO A 52 23.14 19.00 12.61
N TYR A 53 22.69 18.90 11.37
CA TYR A 53 23.56 18.96 10.20
C TYR A 53 24.19 20.34 10.06
N THR A 54 25.51 20.37 9.90
CA THR A 54 26.32 21.60 9.79
C THR A 54 26.96 21.80 8.41
N GLY A 55 26.69 20.92 7.45
CA GLY A 55 27.16 21.07 6.07
C GLY A 55 26.34 22.09 5.28
N ASP A 56 26.61 22.18 3.98
CA ASP A 56 26.04 23.17 3.05
C ASP A 56 25.12 22.58 1.97
N ASP A 57 24.93 21.25 1.95
CA ASP A 57 24.02 20.60 1.00
C ASP A 57 22.58 21.16 1.11
N PRO A 58 22.03 21.72 0.02
CA PRO A 58 20.73 22.40 0.07
C PRO A 58 19.55 21.45 0.31
N LEU A 59 19.65 20.18 -0.10
CA LEU A 59 18.59 19.17 0.08
C LEU A 59 18.53 18.74 1.54
N VAL A 60 19.68 18.54 2.18
CA VAL A 60 19.76 18.19 3.61
C VAL A 60 19.31 19.38 4.47
N LEU A 61 19.75 20.60 4.15
CA LEU A 61 19.31 21.81 4.83
C LEU A 61 17.79 22.01 4.73
N GLN A 62 17.21 21.73 3.55
CA GLN A 62 15.76 21.75 3.37
C GLN A 62 15.05 20.67 4.19
N ALA A 63 15.58 19.44 4.21
CA ALA A 63 15.03 18.34 4.99
C ALA A 63 14.99 18.71 6.49
N GLN A 64 16.13 19.15 7.04
CA GLN A 64 16.26 19.56 8.44
C GLN A 64 15.35 20.76 8.79
N ALA A 65 15.24 21.75 7.90
CA ALA A 65 14.36 22.90 8.12
C ALA A 65 12.87 22.50 8.13
N THR A 66 12.50 21.51 7.31
CA THR A 66 11.11 21.07 7.13
C THR A 66 10.68 20.05 8.18
N TYR A 67 11.57 19.13 8.54
CA TYR A 67 11.28 17.95 9.36
C TYR A 67 12.20 17.91 10.58
N ARG A 68 11.85 18.60 11.66
CA ARG A 68 12.72 18.63 12.84
C ARG A 68 12.56 17.38 13.71
N THR A 69 11.37 16.80 13.66
CA THR A 69 10.93 15.72 14.55
C THR A 69 10.19 14.62 13.81
N GLY A 70 10.05 13.45 14.42
CA GLY A 70 9.16 12.39 13.93
C GLY A 70 7.69 12.85 13.84
N VAL A 71 7.27 13.81 14.68
CA VAL A 71 5.95 14.47 14.55
C VAL A 71 5.83 15.27 13.25
N ASP A 72 6.86 16.04 12.90
CA ASP A 72 6.90 16.77 11.63
C ASP A 72 6.89 15.81 10.44
N LEU A 73 7.69 14.74 10.49
CA LEU A 73 7.74 13.70 9.47
C LEU A 73 6.35 13.10 9.24
N HIS A 74 5.66 12.67 10.31
CA HIS A 74 4.31 12.13 10.20
C HIS A 74 3.36 13.15 9.56
N ARG A 75 3.32 14.37 10.09
CA ARG A 75 2.35 15.39 9.71
C ARG A 75 2.55 15.90 8.29
N LYS A 76 3.81 16.10 7.87
CA LYS A 76 4.15 16.79 6.61
C LYS A 76 4.44 15.81 5.46
N LEU A 77 4.92 14.59 5.76
CA LEU A 77 5.19 13.55 4.77
C LEU A 77 4.16 12.42 4.82
N ILE A 78 4.08 11.67 5.92
CA ILE A 78 3.29 10.43 5.98
C ILE A 78 1.81 10.69 5.70
N LEU A 79 1.20 11.69 6.36
CA LEU A 79 -0.20 12.05 6.12
C LEU A 79 -0.49 12.52 4.70
N ARG A 80 0.47 13.20 4.08
CA ARG A 80 0.34 13.77 2.72
C ARG A 80 0.57 12.75 1.62
N THR A 81 1.35 11.71 1.89
CA THR A 81 1.80 10.77 0.86
C THR A 81 1.17 9.40 1.03
N CYS A 82 1.14 8.90 2.26
CA CYS A 82 0.68 7.55 2.60
C CYS A 82 -0.75 7.54 3.16
N GLY A 83 -1.26 8.68 3.65
CA GLY A 83 -2.62 8.81 4.22
C GLY A 83 -3.76 9.54 3.45
N PRO A 84 -3.60 10.18 2.26
CA PRO A 84 -4.68 11.05 1.75
C PRO A 84 -5.83 10.40 0.97
N ASN A 85 -6.91 11.20 0.86
CA ASN A 85 -8.28 10.98 0.37
C ASN A 85 -9.20 10.23 1.33
N ASN A 86 -9.82 10.92 2.32
CA ASN A 86 -10.88 10.35 3.18
C ASN A 86 -10.55 8.98 3.83
N GLY A 87 -9.25 8.65 4.00
CA GLY A 87 -8.83 7.32 4.42
C GLY A 87 -9.14 6.23 3.39
N VAL A 88 -8.83 6.45 2.10
CA VAL A 88 -8.99 5.42 1.05
C VAL A 88 -7.87 4.39 1.09
N CYS A 89 -6.64 4.76 1.47
CA CYS A 89 -5.52 3.82 1.60
C CYS A 89 -4.74 4.11 2.91
N HIS A 90 -4.29 3.06 3.61
CA HIS A 90 -3.60 3.10 4.92
C HIS A 90 -4.40 3.73 6.08
N ASN A 91 -5.58 3.17 6.35
CA ASN A 91 -6.53 3.60 7.39
C ASN A 91 -6.97 2.42 8.28
N SER A 92 -7.94 2.62 9.19
CA SER A 92 -8.42 1.55 10.07
C SER A 92 -8.98 0.30 9.36
N LYS A 93 -9.34 0.40 8.08
CA LYS A 93 -9.80 -0.70 7.23
C LYS A 93 -8.75 -1.20 6.23
N GLU A 94 -7.61 -0.51 6.13
CA GLU A 94 -6.55 -0.80 5.18
C GLU A 94 -5.20 -0.73 5.91
N TYR A 95 -4.62 -1.89 6.23
CA TYR A 95 -3.35 -1.95 6.95
C TYR A 95 -2.17 -1.52 6.04
N PRO A 96 -1.09 -0.93 6.60
CA PRO A 96 -1.00 -0.35 7.94
C PRO A 96 -1.84 0.93 8.06
N ASP A 97 -2.44 1.16 9.23
CA ASP A 97 -3.10 2.45 9.52
C ASP A 97 -2.02 3.49 9.87
N MET A 98 -1.83 4.50 9.01
CA MET A 98 -0.83 5.56 9.24
C MET A 98 -1.46 6.94 9.50
N ARG A 99 -2.76 7.01 9.77
CA ARG A 99 -3.50 8.29 9.88
C ARG A 99 -3.20 9.11 11.12
N THR A 100 -2.65 8.49 12.16
CA THR A 100 -2.29 9.18 13.40
C THR A 100 -0.84 8.92 13.72
N LEU A 101 -0.21 9.79 14.51
CA LEU A 101 1.15 9.57 14.95
C LEU A 101 1.28 8.25 15.74
N ALA A 102 0.26 7.91 16.54
CA ALA A 102 0.23 6.66 17.31
C ALA A 102 0.17 5.42 16.41
N THR A 103 -0.71 5.43 15.40
CA THR A 103 -0.83 4.29 14.47
C THR A 103 0.38 4.19 13.53
N PHE A 104 0.98 5.32 13.13
CA PHE A 104 2.27 5.32 12.44
C PHE A 104 3.39 4.75 13.32
N ALA A 105 3.49 5.17 14.59
CA ALA A 105 4.47 4.63 15.53
C ALA A 105 4.33 3.11 15.74
N GLN A 106 3.10 2.58 15.68
CA GLN A 106 2.85 1.13 15.77
C GLN A 106 3.44 0.34 14.59
N THR A 107 3.77 0.98 13.46
CA THR A 107 4.43 0.30 12.33
C THR A 107 5.91 0.03 12.60
N ILE A 108 6.51 0.70 13.59
CA ILE A 108 7.93 0.59 13.90
C ILE A 108 8.23 -0.73 14.61
N GLY A 109 8.94 -1.61 13.93
CA GLY A 109 9.20 -2.98 14.36
C GLY A 109 7.99 -3.91 14.23
N ALA A 110 6.90 -3.48 13.60
CA ALA A 110 5.78 -4.35 13.29
C ALA A 110 6.11 -5.22 12.07
N PRO A 111 5.46 -6.39 11.93
CA PRO A 111 5.52 -7.16 10.69
C PRO A 111 5.06 -6.31 9.50
N CYS A 112 5.67 -6.53 8.34
CA CYS A 112 5.30 -5.81 7.14
C CYS A 112 3.91 -6.18 6.62
N ASN A 113 3.37 -5.27 5.81
CA ASN A 113 2.03 -5.36 5.27
C ASN A 113 1.85 -6.49 4.26
N VAL A 114 0.83 -7.31 4.50
CA VAL A 114 0.30 -8.26 3.53
C VAL A 114 -1.16 -7.88 3.26
N GLN A 115 -1.44 -7.32 2.09
CA GLN A 115 -2.81 -6.91 1.75
C GLN A 115 -3.72 -8.13 1.58
N PRO A 116 -4.95 -8.11 2.12
CA PRO A 116 -5.93 -9.15 1.86
C PRO A 116 -6.32 -9.18 0.37
N GLY A 117 -6.27 -10.36 -0.25
CA GLY A 117 -6.94 -10.62 -1.54
C GLY A 117 -6.04 -10.77 -2.78
N SER A 118 -4.76 -10.37 -2.73
CA SER A 118 -3.79 -10.67 -3.80
C SER A 118 -2.65 -11.52 -3.25
N TRP A 119 -2.95 -12.78 -2.92
CA TRP A 119 -1.95 -13.71 -2.39
C TRP A 119 -0.72 -13.77 -3.31
N SER A 120 -0.89 -13.72 -4.63
CA SER A 120 0.23 -13.77 -5.59
C SER A 120 1.24 -12.62 -5.51
N THR A 121 0.94 -11.53 -4.80
CA THR A 121 1.84 -10.37 -4.66
C THR A 121 2.45 -10.27 -3.26
N VAL A 122 2.19 -11.23 -2.37
CA VAL A 122 2.81 -11.25 -1.06
C VAL A 122 4.30 -11.51 -1.21
N PHE A 123 5.10 -10.66 -0.57
CA PHE A 123 6.55 -10.81 -0.57
C PHE A 123 6.97 -11.88 0.42
N ASP A 124 7.79 -12.86 0.00
CA ASP A 124 8.27 -13.94 0.89
C ASP A 124 8.86 -13.37 2.19
N ARG A 125 9.66 -12.31 2.12
CA ARG A 125 10.26 -11.70 3.32
C ARG A 125 9.23 -11.09 4.29
N CYS A 126 7.96 -10.97 3.88
CA CYS A 126 6.84 -10.55 4.71
C CYS A 126 6.02 -11.69 5.31
N GLU A 127 6.30 -12.92 4.93
CA GLU A 127 5.64 -14.07 5.51
C GLU A 127 6.11 -14.29 6.94
N GLN A 128 5.15 -14.54 7.81
CA GLN A 128 5.37 -14.77 9.22
C GLN A 128 5.38 -16.27 9.50
N LEU A 129 5.78 -16.65 10.72
CA LEU A 129 5.58 -18.03 11.16
C LEU A 129 4.08 -18.32 11.20
N GLY A 130 3.63 -19.28 10.39
CA GLY A 130 2.23 -19.69 10.36
C GLY A 130 1.76 -20.25 11.70
N ASP A 131 0.47 -20.09 11.99
CA ASP A 131 -0.17 -20.85 13.05
C ASP A 131 -0.05 -22.35 12.76
N ARG A 132 -0.24 -23.20 13.77
CA ARG A 132 -0.09 -24.63 13.61
C ARG A 132 -1.44 -25.33 13.63
N PHE A 133 -1.53 -26.43 12.90
CA PHE A 133 -2.73 -27.24 12.79
C PHE A 133 -2.48 -28.66 13.33
N ARG A 134 -3.47 -29.18 14.06
CA ARG A 134 -3.57 -30.62 14.35
C ARG A 134 -5.02 -31.06 14.48
N PHE A 135 -5.27 -32.36 14.38
CA PHE A 135 -6.55 -32.90 14.85
C PHE A 135 -6.58 -32.93 16.39
N GLN A 136 -7.75 -32.72 16.99
CA GLN A 136 -7.92 -32.58 18.45
C GLN A 136 -7.26 -33.69 19.27
N ASP A 137 -7.37 -34.94 18.82
CA ASP A 137 -6.82 -36.14 19.48
C ASP A 137 -5.57 -36.70 18.78
N ALA A 138 -4.94 -35.90 17.91
CA ALA A 138 -3.71 -36.30 17.23
C ALA A 138 -2.59 -36.58 18.24
N LYS A 139 -1.87 -37.70 18.03
CA LYS A 139 -0.65 -38.06 18.79
C LYS A 139 0.63 -37.48 18.18
N TRP A 140 0.51 -36.84 17.02
CA TRP A 140 1.60 -36.21 16.29
C TRP A 140 1.66 -34.72 16.60
N LYS A 141 2.85 -34.13 16.42
CA LYS A 141 3.09 -32.71 16.67
C LYS A 141 2.39 -31.86 15.63
N GLU A 142 1.74 -30.79 16.05
CA GLU A 142 1.10 -29.84 15.17
C GLU A 142 2.06 -29.30 14.08
N ILE A 143 1.52 -29.07 12.90
CA ILE A 143 2.27 -28.71 11.70
C ILE A 143 1.90 -27.29 11.31
N GLU A 144 2.88 -26.49 10.90
CA GLU A 144 2.64 -25.13 10.42
C GLU A 144 1.68 -25.10 9.23
N VAL A 145 0.74 -24.16 9.29
CA VAL A 145 -0.18 -23.83 8.22
C VAL A 145 0.55 -22.94 7.21
N GLY A 146 0.65 -23.42 5.97
CA GLY A 146 1.05 -22.61 4.82
C GLY A 146 -0.04 -21.62 4.49
N TRP A 147 -1.22 -22.12 4.10
CA TRP A 147 -2.37 -21.28 3.81
C TRP A 147 -3.70 -21.98 4.09
N VAL A 148 -4.75 -21.17 4.24
CA VAL A 148 -6.13 -21.62 4.40
C VAL A 148 -6.99 -20.89 3.38
N ASP A 149 -7.89 -21.60 2.72
CA ASP A 149 -8.83 -21.03 1.77
C ASP A 149 -10.23 -21.63 1.96
N TYR A 150 -11.26 -20.87 1.65
CA TYR A 150 -12.64 -21.38 1.62
C TYR A 150 -13.21 -21.22 0.22
N VAL A 151 -13.23 -22.33 -0.52
CA VAL A 151 -13.81 -22.41 -1.85
C VAL A 151 -15.32 -22.58 -1.69
N LYS A 152 -16.06 -21.49 -1.91
CA LYS A 152 -17.53 -21.50 -1.87
C LYS A 152 -18.08 -22.31 -3.04
N GLY A 153 -19.04 -23.18 -2.76
CA GLY A 153 -19.77 -23.95 -3.75
C GLY A 153 -20.67 -24.98 -3.08
N ASP A 154 -21.46 -25.68 -3.89
CA ASP A 154 -22.31 -26.75 -3.38
C ASP A 154 -21.45 -27.91 -2.82
N PRO A 155 -21.82 -28.50 -1.67
CA PRO A 155 -21.08 -29.62 -1.11
C PRO A 155 -21.02 -30.77 -2.12
N LEU A 156 -19.84 -31.38 -2.28
CA LEU A 156 -19.69 -32.56 -3.11
C LEU A 156 -20.60 -33.71 -2.61
N PRO A 157 -21.11 -34.57 -3.52
CA PRO A 157 -21.78 -35.81 -3.15
C PRO A 157 -20.95 -36.68 -2.21
N ASP A 158 -21.58 -37.47 -1.34
CA ASP A 158 -20.89 -38.29 -0.31
C ASP A 158 -19.84 -39.28 -0.85
N ASP A 159 -19.99 -39.71 -2.10
CA ASP A 159 -19.12 -40.65 -2.81
C ASP A 159 -18.07 -39.98 -3.71
N ALA A 160 -18.12 -38.66 -3.86
CA ALA A 160 -17.14 -37.91 -4.64
C ALA A 160 -15.89 -37.61 -3.81
N GLU A 161 -14.72 -37.90 -4.39
CA GLU A 161 -13.42 -37.54 -3.82
C GLU A 161 -13.07 -36.09 -4.19
N PRO A 162 -12.79 -35.21 -3.20
CA PRO A 162 -12.37 -33.84 -3.48
C PRO A 162 -10.97 -33.78 -4.07
N ASP A 163 -10.73 -32.75 -4.86
CA ASP A 163 -9.44 -32.32 -5.39
C ASP A 163 -9.07 -30.91 -4.88
N GLU A 164 -8.00 -30.34 -5.42
CA GLU A 164 -7.47 -29.03 -5.02
C GLU A 164 -8.40 -27.84 -5.32
N ASN A 165 -9.39 -28.01 -6.20
CA ASN A 165 -10.32 -26.97 -6.65
C ASN A 165 -11.75 -27.20 -6.16
N SER A 166 -11.97 -28.29 -5.43
CA SER A 166 -13.30 -28.69 -4.96
C SER A 166 -13.88 -27.69 -3.95
N PRO A 167 -15.21 -27.53 -3.86
CA PRO A 167 -15.83 -26.73 -2.81
C PRO A 167 -15.51 -27.27 -1.41
N GLY A 168 -15.12 -26.39 -0.48
CA GLY A 168 -14.78 -26.77 0.88
C GLY A 168 -13.76 -25.85 1.55
N LEU A 169 -13.36 -26.23 2.76
CA LEU A 169 -12.28 -25.58 3.53
C LEU A 169 -10.95 -26.26 3.18
N HIS A 170 -10.03 -25.52 2.58
CA HIS A 170 -8.71 -25.99 2.19
C HIS A 170 -7.71 -25.56 3.25
N VAL A 171 -6.95 -26.51 3.78
CA VAL A 171 -5.83 -26.25 4.70
C VAL A 171 -4.59 -26.89 4.10
N VAL A 172 -3.57 -26.08 3.81
CA VAL A 172 -2.28 -26.56 3.33
C VAL A 172 -1.23 -26.39 4.42
N LEU A 173 -0.49 -27.47 4.66
CA LEU A 173 0.50 -27.58 5.71
C LEU A 173 1.92 -27.58 5.13
N HIS A 174 2.87 -27.07 5.92
CA HIS A 174 4.30 -27.10 5.59
C HIS A 174 4.80 -28.55 5.41
N ASP A 175 4.55 -29.42 6.39
CA ASP A 175 4.98 -30.82 6.38
C ASP A 175 3.81 -31.77 6.07
N PRO A 176 4.08 -32.93 5.45
CA PRO A 176 3.04 -33.92 5.22
C PRO A 176 2.54 -34.53 6.54
N LEU A 177 1.24 -34.83 6.60
CA LEU A 177 0.65 -35.56 7.72
C LEU A 177 1.28 -36.96 7.85
N PRO A 178 1.45 -37.50 9.08
CA PRO A 178 1.99 -38.83 9.32
C PRO A 178 1.24 -39.92 8.54
N GLU A 179 1.95 -40.93 8.04
CA GLU A 179 1.42 -41.94 7.12
C GLU A 179 0.20 -42.71 7.63
N ASP A 180 -0.06 -42.77 8.93
CA ASP A 180 -1.17 -43.46 9.58
C ASP A 180 -2.45 -42.60 9.65
N GLN A 181 -2.35 -41.28 9.46
CA GLN A 181 -3.51 -40.40 9.43
C GLN A 181 -4.34 -40.60 8.14
N ARG A 182 -5.61 -40.96 8.27
CA ARG A 182 -6.51 -41.26 7.12
C ARG A 182 -7.56 -40.18 6.82
N GLY A 183 -7.67 -39.14 7.67
CA GLY A 183 -8.77 -38.18 7.59
C GLY A 183 -10.05 -38.77 8.19
N GLY A 184 -11.21 -38.35 7.68
CA GLY A 184 -12.52 -38.72 8.21
C GLY A 184 -13.17 -37.61 9.03
N TYR A 185 -14.22 -37.95 9.78
CA TYR A 185 -14.96 -36.97 10.59
C TYR A 185 -14.15 -36.63 11.85
N LEU A 186 -13.49 -35.47 11.85
CA LEU A 186 -12.52 -35.04 12.85
C LEU A 186 -12.64 -33.55 13.13
N THR A 187 -12.21 -33.14 14.32
CA THR A 187 -12.06 -31.72 14.66
C THR A 187 -10.62 -31.28 14.36
N GLY A 188 -10.46 -30.41 13.36
CA GLY A 188 -9.20 -29.72 13.08
C GLY A 188 -9.06 -28.51 13.99
N VAL A 189 -7.91 -28.33 14.61
CA VAL A 189 -7.64 -27.32 15.64
C VAL A 189 -6.44 -26.47 15.21
N PHE A 190 -6.61 -25.15 15.27
CA PHE A 190 -5.56 -24.18 14.98
C PHE A 190 -4.99 -23.64 16.29
N ILE A 191 -3.66 -23.59 16.35
CA ILE A 191 -2.88 -23.35 17.55
C ILE A 191 -1.93 -22.20 17.26
N ARG A 192 -1.97 -21.19 18.11
CA ARG A 192 -1.05 -20.06 18.08
C ARG A 192 -0.07 -20.15 19.24
N SER A 193 1.21 -19.89 18.97
CA SER A 193 2.17 -19.63 20.03
C SER A 193 2.23 -18.14 20.35
N PHE A 194 2.30 -17.83 21.64
CA PHE A 194 2.65 -16.50 22.13
C PHE A 194 3.65 -16.60 23.27
N ILE A 195 4.36 -15.52 23.53
CA ILE A 195 5.26 -15.41 24.67
C ILE A 195 4.49 -14.70 25.79
N ASP A 196 4.39 -15.32 26.95
CA ASP A 196 3.76 -14.69 28.12
C ASP A 196 4.64 -13.59 28.74
N GLY A 197 4.10 -12.87 29.73
CA GLY A 197 4.83 -11.80 30.42
C GLY A 197 6.08 -12.26 31.18
N GLN A 198 6.30 -13.58 31.30
CA GLN A 198 7.45 -14.20 31.94
C GLN A 198 8.45 -14.75 30.92
N GLY A 199 8.20 -14.58 29.61
CA GLY A 199 9.08 -15.04 28.55
C GLY A 199 8.89 -16.50 28.15
N ASN A 200 7.86 -17.20 28.66
CA ASN A 200 7.60 -18.58 28.28
C ASN A 200 6.72 -18.65 27.04
N VAL A 201 7.02 -19.63 26.18
CA VAL A 201 6.17 -19.94 25.03
C VAL A 201 4.93 -20.67 25.52
N GLN A 202 3.77 -20.14 25.20
CA GLN A 202 2.46 -20.71 25.48
C GLN A 202 1.76 -21.04 24.16
N ASP A 203 1.12 -22.20 24.10
CA ASP A 203 0.34 -22.65 22.95
C ASP A 203 -1.15 -22.58 23.25
N LEU A 204 -1.90 -21.85 22.42
CA LEU A 204 -3.34 -21.66 22.56
C LEU A 204 -4.07 -22.19 21.33
N PRO A 205 -4.87 -23.26 21.49
CA PRO A 205 -5.96 -23.59 20.58
C PRO A 205 -6.96 -22.42 20.58
N PHE A 206 -7.08 -21.70 19.47
CA PHE A 206 -7.92 -20.50 19.41
C PHE A 206 -9.12 -20.62 18.47
N THR A 207 -9.05 -21.51 17.49
CA THR A 207 -10.19 -21.85 16.62
C THR A 207 -10.12 -23.30 16.18
N SER A 208 -11.27 -23.85 15.78
CA SER A 208 -11.38 -25.23 15.34
C SER A 208 -12.55 -25.41 14.38
N PHE A 209 -12.49 -26.45 13.55
CA PHE A 209 -13.57 -26.81 12.65
C PHE A 209 -13.74 -28.33 12.60
N GLN A 210 -14.96 -28.79 12.90
CA GLN A 210 -15.31 -30.19 12.84
C GLN A 210 -16.00 -30.49 11.52
N THR A 211 -15.41 -31.40 10.76
CA THR A 211 -15.98 -31.86 9.48
C THR A 211 -15.38 -33.19 9.06
N ARG A 212 -15.86 -33.73 7.95
CA ARG A 212 -15.18 -34.79 7.20
C ARG A 212 -14.00 -34.19 6.43
N TRP A 213 -12.80 -34.54 6.87
CA TRP A 213 -11.55 -34.16 6.24
C TRP A 213 -11.07 -35.23 5.27
N THR A 214 -10.73 -34.82 4.04
CA THR A 214 -10.00 -35.64 3.08
C THR A 214 -8.56 -35.14 2.98
N ILE A 215 -7.61 -36.07 2.89
CA ILE A 215 -6.17 -35.76 2.77
C ILE A 215 -5.77 -36.05 1.32
N LEU A 216 -5.37 -35.02 0.59
CA LEU A 216 -5.00 -35.16 -0.81
C LEU A 216 -3.61 -35.80 -1.00
N ALA A 217 -3.28 -36.08 -2.26
CA ALA A 217 -1.95 -36.54 -2.64
C ALA A 217 -0.85 -35.59 -2.10
N GLY A 218 0.28 -36.15 -1.68
CA GLY A 218 1.35 -35.40 -1.00
C GLY A 218 1.08 -35.11 0.48
N ARG A 219 -0.13 -35.36 0.99
CA ARG A 219 -0.51 -35.33 2.43
C ARG A 219 -0.31 -34.00 3.15
N ARG A 220 -0.07 -32.92 2.40
CA ARG A 220 0.05 -31.54 2.91
C ARG A 220 -1.25 -30.77 2.78
N HIS A 221 -2.09 -31.14 1.83
CA HIS A 221 -3.34 -30.45 1.53
C HIS A 221 -4.52 -31.26 2.07
N LEU A 222 -5.27 -30.66 2.99
CA LEU A 222 -6.53 -31.19 3.50
C LEU A 222 -7.71 -30.41 2.94
N VAL A 223 -8.77 -31.13 2.59
CA VAL A 223 -10.06 -30.55 2.20
C VAL A 223 -11.11 -30.98 3.22
N GLY A 224 -11.62 -30.02 3.98
CA GLY A 224 -12.74 -30.18 4.88
C GLY A 224 -14.05 -29.91 4.14
N ARG A 225 -14.99 -30.85 4.18
CA ARG A 225 -16.31 -30.63 3.59
C ARG A 225 -17.03 -29.52 4.34
N VAL A 226 -17.64 -28.56 3.65
CA VAL A 226 -18.46 -27.53 4.30
C VAL A 226 -19.90 -27.75 3.87
N GLN A 227 -20.77 -28.08 4.81
CA GLN A 227 -22.20 -28.18 4.56
C GLN A 227 -22.84 -26.79 4.59
N GLU A 228 -24.04 -26.65 3.99
CA GLU A 228 -24.76 -25.37 3.96
C GLU A 228 -24.94 -24.76 5.36
N TYR A 229 -25.28 -25.58 6.36
CA TYR A 229 -25.44 -25.15 7.75
C TYR A 229 -24.13 -24.76 8.45
N GLN A 230 -22.97 -25.08 7.87
CA GLN A 230 -21.63 -24.76 8.41
C GLN A 230 -21.01 -23.53 7.74
N ALA A 231 -21.71 -22.88 6.81
CA ALA A 231 -21.20 -21.73 6.05
C ALA A 231 -20.80 -20.56 6.97
N ASP A 232 -21.57 -20.30 8.02
CA ASP A 232 -21.28 -19.24 9.00
C ASP A 232 -20.10 -19.62 9.92
N ASP A 233 -19.98 -20.90 10.27
CA ASP A 233 -18.86 -21.41 11.09
C ASP A 233 -17.53 -21.27 10.35
N VAL A 234 -17.48 -21.67 9.07
CA VAL A 234 -16.26 -21.52 8.27
C VAL A 234 -15.96 -20.05 7.98
N THR A 235 -16.97 -19.21 7.78
CA THR A 235 -16.78 -17.77 7.61
C THR A 235 -16.17 -17.15 8.87
N SER A 236 -16.66 -17.56 10.05
CA SER A 236 -16.11 -17.15 11.34
C SER A 236 -14.68 -17.66 11.55
N LEU A 237 -14.38 -18.88 11.12
CA LEU A 237 -13.03 -19.42 11.12
C LEU A 237 -12.09 -18.61 10.23
N MET A 238 -12.48 -18.28 9.01
CA MET A 238 -11.67 -17.46 8.11
C MET A 238 -11.44 -16.06 8.68
N ALA A 239 -12.40 -15.53 9.44
CA ALA A 239 -12.29 -14.25 10.13
C ALA A 239 -11.52 -14.31 11.47
N SER A 240 -11.10 -15.50 11.93
CA SER A 240 -10.39 -15.66 13.22
C SER A 240 -8.95 -15.14 13.21
N GLY A 241 -8.44 -14.75 12.04
CA GLY A 241 -7.10 -14.18 11.88
C GLY A 241 -5.99 -15.21 11.94
N ILE A 242 -6.20 -16.41 11.37
CA ILE A 242 -5.16 -17.44 11.21
C ILE A 242 -3.97 -16.83 10.46
N VAL A 243 -2.79 -16.88 11.09
CA VAL A 243 -1.53 -16.48 10.47
C VAL A 243 -1.09 -17.61 9.54
N GLN A 244 -0.80 -17.26 8.30
CA GLN A 244 -0.44 -18.17 7.21
C GLN A 244 1.06 -18.01 6.90
N GLY A 245 1.78 -19.13 6.80
CA GLY A 245 3.23 -19.15 6.62
C GLY A 245 3.72 -19.10 5.17
N ASP A 246 2.85 -19.40 4.20
CA ASP A 246 3.08 -19.34 2.75
C ASP A 246 1.87 -18.64 2.13
N GLN A 247 1.83 -17.33 2.28
CA GLN A 247 0.68 -16.51 1.91
C GLN A 247 0.57 -16.34 0.40
N ASN A 248 1.69 -16.32 -0.33
CA ASN A 248 1.65 -16.27 -1.80
C ASN A 248 1.51 -17.63 -2.48
N ARG A 249 1.46 -18.71 -1.70
CA ARG A 249 1.21 -20.07 -2.17
C ARG A 249 2.28 -20.55 -3.16
N ASN A 250 3.51 -20.04 -3.04
CA ASN A 250 4.62 -20.43 -3.91
C ASN A 250 5.44 -21.60 -3.34
N GLY A 251 5.10 -22.08 -2.14
CA GLY A 251 5.77 -23.18 -1.44
C GLY A 251 7.02 -22.76 -0.66
N VAL A 252 7.40 -21.48 -0.68
CA VAL A 252 8.42 -20.89 0.16
C VAL A 252 7.74 -20.38 1.42
N PHE A 253 8.25 -20.78 2.59
CA PHE A 253 7.78 -20.27 3.87
C PHE A 253 8.75 -19.18 4.32
N GLY A 254 8.47 -17.95 3.92
CA GLY A 254 9.43 -16.85 3.96
C GLY A 254 10.05 -16.58 5.33
N PHE A 255 9.29 -16.73 6.42
CA PHE A 255 9.83 -16.63 7.78
C PHE A 255 10.99 -17.60 8.03
N ARG A 256 10.89 -18.83 7.53
CA ARG A 256 11.89 -19.89 7.72
C ARG A 256 13.18 -19.64 6.94
N THR A 257 13.16 -18.74 5.97
CA THR A 257 14.38 -18.32 5.25
C THR A 257 15.30 -17.45 6.10
N GLY A 258 14.82 -16.92 7.23
CA GLY A 258 15.57 -16.04 8.11
C GLY A 258 15.78 -14.62 7.56
N LYS A 259 15.09 -14.26 6.48
CA LYS A 259 15.20 -12.95 5.81
C LYS A 259 14.00 -12.03 6.06
N GLY A 260 13.23 -12.29 7.11
CA GLY A 260 12.04 -11.51 7.46
C GLY A 260 12.31 -10.01 7.54
N VAL A 261 11.35 -9.19 7.10
CA VAL A 261 11.42 -7.73 7.18
C VAL A 261 10.30 -7.15 8.01
N PHE A 262 10.57 -6.00 8.62
CA PHE A 262 9.58 -5.21 9.35
C PHE A 262 9.02 -4.11 8.46
N GLU A 263 7.82 -3.62 8.76
CA GLU A 263 7.23 -2.47 8.06
C GLU A 263 8.19 -1.27 8.11
N ILE A 264 8.64 -0.92 9.31
CA ILE A 264 9.79 -0.05 9.56
C ILE A 264 10.77 -0.82 10.45
N ASN A 265 12.01 -0.97 10.01
CA ASN A 265 13.07 -1.66 10.73
C ASN A 265 13.96 -0.63 11.47
N PRO A 266 13.86 -0.52 12.81
CA PRO A 266 14.57 0.49 13.59
C PRO A 266 16.09 0.44 13.37
N GLY A 267 16.70 1.58 13.06
CA GLY A 267 18.13 1.70 12.78
C GLY A 267 18.55 1.19 11.41
N LYS A 268 17.62 0.66 10.60
CA LYS A 268 17.92 -0.01 9.34
C LYS A 268 16.99 0.40 8.19
N PRO A 269 17.19 1.59 7.61
CA PRO A 269 16.30 2.12 6.59
C PRO A 269 16.20 1.23 5.34
N GLU A 270 17.31 0.73 4.81
CA GLU A 270 17.29 -0.14 3.61
C GLU A 270 16.69 -1.53 3.83
N GLU A 271 16.55 -1.96 5.09
CA GLU A 271 15.90 -3.23 5.45
C GLU A 271 14.42 -3.02 5.84
N SER A 272 13.90 -1.80 5.71
CA SER A 272 12.50 -1.46 6.01
C SER A 272 11.59 -1.69 4.82
N TYR A 273 10.50 -2.43 5.02
CA TYR A 273 9.55 -2.71 3.94
C TYR A 273 8.90 -1.45 3.38
N LEU A 274 8.58 -0.46 4.22
CA LEU A 274 8.06 0.83 3.79
C LEU A 274 9.00 1.52 2.78
N VAL A 275 10.30 1.56 3.07
CA VAL A 275 11.32 2.11 2.17
C VAL A 275 11.39 1.28 0.89
N GLY A 276 11.34 -0.04 1.00
CA GLY A 276 11.26 -0.95 -0.14
C GLY A 276 10.04 -0.73 -1.02
N ARG A 277 8.88 -0.39 -0.46
CA ARG A 277 7.67 -0.02 -1.23
C ARG A 277 7.84 1.30 -1.96
N LEU A 278 8.60 2.26 -1.43
CA LEU A 278 8.88 3.53 -2.10
C LEU A 278 9.93 3.37 -3.22
N ARG A 279 10.98 2.57 -2.96
CA ARG A 279 12.13 2.41 -3.87
C ARG A 279 12.00 1.24 -4.84
N GLY A 280 11.12 0.28 -4.56
CA GLY A 280 10.90 -0.94 -5.35
C GLY A 280 11.84 -2.11 -5.05
N PHE A 281 12.75 -1.95 -4.10
CA PHE A 281 13.72 -2.99 -3.70
C PHE A 281 14.05 -2.85 -2.22
N ILE A 282 14.37 -3.98 -1.59
CA ILE A 282 14.99 -4.04 -0.25
C ILE A 282 16.35 -4.65 -0.47
N GLN A 283 17.40 -3.85 -0.25
CA GLN A 283 18.76 -4.22 -0.64
C GLN A 283 18.78 -4.57 -2.14
N ASP A 284 19.12 -5.79 -2.52
CA ASP A 284 19.15 -6.23 -3.92
C ASP A 284 17.87 -7.01 -4.33
N ASP A 285 16.92 -7.22 -3.41
CA ASP A 285 15.71 -8.00 -3.67
C ASP A 285 14.57 -7.08 -4.14
N PRO A 286 14.01 -7.30 -5.35
CA PRO A 286 12.84 -6.57 -5.81
C PRO A 286 11.64 -6.81 -4.89
N VAL A 287 10.92 -5.73 -4.53
CA VAL A 287 9.67 -5.86 -3.77
C VAL A 287 8.51 -6.08 -4.75
N PRO A 288 7.73 -7.17 -4.61
CA PRO A 288 6.61 -7.46 -5.50
C PRO A 288 5.53 -6.37 -5.52
N GLY A 289 4.90 -6.20 -6.68
CA GLY A 289 3.84 -5.22 -6.92
C GLY A 289 4.35 -3.80 -7.17
N SER A 290 3.41 -2.88 -7.39
CA SER A 290 3.70 -1.49 -7.73
C SER A 290 4.30 -0.70 -6.56
N ARG A 291 5.33 0.11 -6.86
CA ARG A 291 5.87 1.11 -5.91
C ARG A 291 4.77 2.05 -5.40
N MET A 292 4.81 2.33 -4.11
CA MET A 292 3.97 3.32 -3.44
C MET A 292 4.62 4.72 -3.52
N PRO A 293 3.85 5.81 -3.42
CA PRO A 293 2.39 5.90 -3.35
C PRO A 293 1.70 5.71 -4.72
N LEU A 294 0.55 5.02 -4.77
CA LEU A 294 -0.19 4.82 -6.03
C LEU A 294 -1.04 6.02 -6.46
N ALA A 295 -1.53 6.80 -5.50
CA ALA A 295 -2.52 7.86 -5.74
C ALA A 295 -2.00 9.28 -5.45
N ASN A 296 -0.82 9.41 -4.86
CA ASN A 296 -0.26 10.69 -4.41
C ASN A 296 1.09 10.96 -5.06
N GLN A 297 1.57 12.19 -4.95
CA GLN A 297 2.91 12.54 -5.39
C GLN A 297 3.96 11.76 -4.58
N PRO A 298 4.97 11.18 -5.24
CA PRO A 298 6.05 10.49 -4.55
C PRO A 298 6.84 11.46 -3.66
N PRO A 299 7.46 10.96 -2.57
CA PRO A 299 8.39 11.75 -1.76
C PRO A 299 9.50 12.39 -2.61
N SER A 300 9.81 13.65 -2.32
CA SER A 300 10.98 14.34 -2.87
C SER A 300 12.28 13.84 -2.20
N VAL A 301 13.45 14.23 -2.72
CA VAL A 301 14.74 13.90 -2.10
C VAL A 301 14.82 14.37 -0.62
N PRO A 302 14.47 15.63 -0.26
CA PRO A 302 14.46 16.04 1.13
C PRO A 302 13.49 15.24 2.02
N ASP A 303 12.34 14.81 1.46
CA ASP A 303 11.40 13.95 2.17
C ASP A 303 12.03 12.59 2.49
N MET A 304 12.74 12.01 1.51
CA MET A 304 13.44 10.75 1.70
C MET A 304 14.60 10.88 2.68
N VAL A 305 15.42 11.95 2.61
CA VAL A 305 16.48 12.19 3.60
C VAL A 305 15.89 12.19 5.01
N ALA A 306 14.79 12.91 5.24
CA ALA A 306 14.13 12.94 6.54
C ALA A 306 13.61 11.56 6.99
N LEU A 307 12.99 10.79 6.08
CA LEU A 307 12.52 9.43 6.39
C LEU A 307 13.67 8.48 6.72
N MET A 308 14.74 8.49 5.93
CA MET A 308 15.89 7.60 6.13
C MET A 308 16.63 7.95 7.42
N CYS A 309 16.88 9.23 7.70
CA CYS A 309 17.49 9.67 8.95
C CYS A 309 16.62 9.39 10.18
N PHE A 310 15.29 9.55 10.06
CA PHE A 310 14.37 9.14 11.12
C PHE A 310 14.52 7.66 11.43
N ILE A 311 14.47 6.78 10.42
CA ILE A 311 14.55 5.34 10.63
C ILE A 311 15.94 4.93 11.17
N GLU A 312 17.03 5.50 10.65
CA GLU A 312 18.40 5.25 11.11
C GLU A 312 18.60 5.64 12.59
N GLY A 313 17.93 6.71 13.04
CA GLY A 313 17.98 7.16 14.42
C GLY A 313 17.11 6.39 15.41
N LEU A 314 16.24 5.47 14.95
CA LEU A 314 15.37 4.70 15.84
C LEU A 314 16.16 3.63 16.61
N ASP A 315 16.01 3.61 17.93
CA ASP A 315 16.62 2.58 18.77
C ASP A 315 16.03 1.18 18.48
N PRO A 316 16.87 0.14 18.28
CA PRO A 316 16.41 -1.24 18.18
C PRO A 316 15.59 -1.71 19.40
N ASP A 317 15.85 -1.19 20.60
CA ASP A 317 15.11 -1.47 21.83
C ASP A 317 13.76 -0.70 21.85
N PRO A 318 12.61 -1.39 21.79
CA PRO A 318 11.29 -0.74 21.83
C PRO A 318 11.10 0.20 23.03
N ALA A 319 11.75 -0.07 24.17
CA ALA A 319 11.59 0.74 25.38
C ALA A 319 12.29 2.10 25.29
N LYS A 320 13.22 2.27 24.34
CA LYS A 320 14.01 3.50 24.14
C LYS A 320 13.61 4.29 22.91
N ARG A 321 12.70 3.78 22.09
CA ARG A 321 12.25 4.45 20.87
C ARG A 321 11.45 5.71 21.20
N ASP A 322 11.83 6.81 20.56
CA ASP A 322 11.05 8.04 20.55
C ASP A 322 10.60 8.36 19.11
N PRO A 323 9.45 7.82 18.65
CA PRO A 323 8.93 8.09 17.31
C PRO A 323 8.45 9.54 17.12
N SER A 324 8.39 10.33 18.21
CA SER A 324 8.05 11.76 18.16
C SER A 324 9.27 12.68 18.28
N GLY A 325 10.43 12.12 18.60
CA GLY A 325 11.65 12.84 18.95
C GLY A 325 12.30 13.57 17.78
N PRO A 326 13.38 14.32 18.06
CA PRO A 326 14.12 15.04 17.04
C PRO A 326 14.87 14.07 16.10
N ILE A 327 15.05 14.48 14.83
CA ILE A 327 15.79 13.70 13.83
C ILE A 327 17.27 14.14 13.83
N ASP A 328 18.20 13.20 14.05
CA ASP A 328 19.64 13.45 14.05
C ASP A 328 20.21 13.46 12.63
N TYR A 329 20.16 14.62 11.97
CA TYR A 329 20.76 14.79 10.65
C TYR A 329 22.30 14.85 10.70
N GLY A 330 22.89 15.26 11.82
CA GLY A 330 24.34 15.40 11.97
C GLY A 330 25.09 14.07 11.97
N HIS A 331 24.45 12.99 12.42
CA HIS A 331 25.00 11.63 12.41
C HIS A 331 24.36 10.70 11.39
N CYS A 332 23.39 11.17 10.61
CA CYS A 332 22.70 10.36 9.62
C CYS A 332 23.57 10.11 8.38
N SER A 333 23.76 8.84 8.03
CA SER A 333 24.58 8.42 6.89
C SER A 333 24.05 8.92 5.54
N TYR A 334 22.74 9.12 5.41
CA TYR A 334 22.07 9.55 4.18
C TYR A 334 22.23 11.03 3.85
N THR A 335 22.91 11.80 4.71
CA THR A 335 23.26 13.20 4.41
C THR A 335 24.49 13.32 3.51
N ALA A 336 25.27 12.25 3.33
CA ALA A 336 26.49 12.27 2.53
C ALA A 336 26.23 12.29 1.02
N ASP A 337 25.15 11.66 0.55
CA ASP A 337 24.72 11.63 -0.86
C ASP A 337 23.18 11.62 -0.94
N PRO A 338 22.53 12.76 -0.66
CA PRO A 338 21.07 12.83 -0.65
C PRO A 338 20.46 12.59 -2.03
N GLU A 339 21.15 12.93 -3.12
CA GLU A 339 20.68 12.73 -4.50
C GLU A 339 20.47 11.23 -4.83
N SER A 340 21.22 10.33 -4.18
CA SER A 340 20.99 8.87 -4.30
C SER A 340 19.61 8.43 -3.79
N LEU A 341 18.93 9.24 -2.99
CA LEU A 341 17.58 8.97 -2.50
C LEU A 341 16.49 9.43 -3.48
N ASN A 342 16.86 9.94 -4.65
CA ASN A 342 15.92 10.36 -5.65
C ASN A 342 15.10 9.17 -6.17
N LEU A 343 13.82 9.14 -5.79
CA LEU A 343 12.85 8.15 -6.27
C LEU A 343 12.57 8.29 -7.78
N VAL A 344 12.87 9.46 -8.35
CA VAL A 344 12.73 9.78 -9.77
C VAL A 344 14.00 9.48 -10.58
N GLY A 345 15.12 9.17 -9.92
CA GLY A 345 16.43 8.97 -10.57
C GLY A 345 16.91 7.53 -10.66
N ASN A 346 16.54 6.66 -9.73
CA ASN A 346 17.09 5.29 -9.66
C ASN A 346 16.19 4.23 -10.33
N GLY A 347 15.75 4.52 -11.56
CA GLY A 347 15.18 3.49 -12.44
C GLY A 347 13.81 3.78 -13.06
N VAL A 348 13.38 5.05 -13.15
CA VAL A 348 12.15 5.44 -13.89
C VAL A 348 12.42 6.64 -14.81
N THR A 349 13.60 6.70 -15.42
CA THR A 349 13.93 7.70 -16.44
C THR A 349 13.48 7.25 -17.82
N TRP A 350 13.47 8.17 -18.79
CA TRP A 350 13.09 7.84 -20.17
C TRP A 350 14.02 6.76 -20.74
N LYS A 351 15.35 6.95 -20.77
CA LYS A 351 16.26 5.91 -21.30
C LYS A 351 16.40 4.70 -20.37
N GLY A 352 16.40 4.93 -19.06
CA GLY A 352 16.69 3.89 -18.07
C GLY A 352 15.58 2.86 -17.91
N ARG A 353 14.32 3.24 -18.15
CA ARG A 353 13.18 2.35 -17.88
C ARG A 353 12.05 2.43 -18.90
N VAL A 354 11.56 3.64 -19.18
CA VAL A 354 10.31 3.78 -19.95
C VAL A 354 10.51 3.44 -21.42
N GLN A 355 11.60 3.89 -22.04
CA GLN A 355 11.88 3.61 -23.45
C GLN A 355 12.07 2.10 -23.71
N PRO A 356 12.92 1.35 -22.96
CA PRO A 356 13.05 -0.09 -23.17
C PRO A 356 11.73 -0.85 -22.97
N LEU A 357 10.94 -0.47 -21.96
CA LEU A 357 9.65 -1.08 -21.68
C LEU A 357 8.65 -0.88 -22.83
N LEU A 358 8.50 0.36 -23.32
CA LEU A 358 7.64 0.67 -24.45
C LEU A 358 8.11 -0.02 -25.73
N GLN A 359 9.43 -0.11 -25.97
CA GLN A 359 9.98 -0.80 -27.14
C GLN A 359 9.73 -2.31 -27.08
N ALA A 360 10.00 -2.95 -25.94
CA ALA A 360 9.81 -4.38 -25.75
C ALA A 360 8.33 -4.79 -25.90
N ASN A 361 7.41 -3.98 -25.38
CA ASN A 361 5.99 -4.34 -25.33
C ASN A 361 5.14 -3.79 -26.48
N CYS A 362 5.55 -2.67 -27.10
CA CYS A 362 4.76 -1.97 -28.10
C CYS A 362 5.49 -1.82 -29.45
N GLY A 363 6.82 -1.95 -29.48
CA GLY A 363 7.65 -1.69 -30.66
C GLY A 363 7.37 -2.61 -31.86
N GLY A 364 6.82 -3.80 -31.63
CA GLY A 364 6.43 -4.72 -32.72
C GLY A 364 5.36 -4.15 -33.66
N CYS A 365 4.44 -3.32 -33.14
CA CYS A 365 3.41 -2.64 -33.95
C CYS A 365 3.68 -1.13 -34.08
N HIS A 366 4.29 -0.53 -33.08
CA HIS A 366 4.63 0.89 -33.01
C HIS A 366 6.13 1.12 -33.26
N GLY A 367 6.67 0.51 -34.30
CA GLY A 367 8.07 0.64 -34.70
C GLY A 367 8.30 0.21 -36.14
N GLY A 368 9.53 0.33 -36.62
CA GLY A 368 9.94 -0.05 -37.97
C GLY A 368 9.44 0.90 -39.07
N ALA A 369 9.45 0.44 -40.32
CA ALA A 369 9.17 1.30 -41.48
C ALA A 369 7.70 1.75 -41.59
N THR A 370 6.77 1.04 -40.95
CA THR A 370 5.32 1.31 -41.04
C THR A 370 4.66 1.22 -39.65
N PRO A 371 4.92 2.19 -38.77
CA PRO A 371 4.38 2.20 -37.41
C PRO A 371 2.85 2.39 -37.42
N GLN A 372 2.13 1.57 -36.64
CA GLN A 372 0.68 1.68 -36.55
C GLN A 372 0.25 3.04 -35.98
N ALA A 373 -0.80 3.60 -36.59
CA ALA A 373 -1.33 4.93 -36.29
C ALA A 373 -0.27 6.06 -36.33
N GLY A 374 0.85 5.86 -37.02
CA GLY A 374 1.92 6.85 -37.13
C GLY A 374 2.65 7.13 -35.80
N LEU A 375 2.62 6.19 -34.86
CA LEU A 375 3.35 6.26 -33.60
C LEU A 375 4.55 5.31 -33.64
N ASP A 376 5.75 5.87 -33.77
CA ASP A 376 7.02 5.14 -33.76
C ASP A 376 7.75 5.31 -32.42
N LEU A 377 7.72 4.27 -31.60
CA LEU A 377 8.39 4.15 -30.31
C LEU A 377 9.81 3.57 -30.43
N GLY A 378 10.18 3.05 -31.61
CA GLY A 378 11.52 2.55 -31.91
C GLY A 378 12.49 3.67 -32.33
N SER A 379 11.97 4.83 -32.77
CA SER A 379 12.79 5.96 -33.21
C SER A 379 13.51 6.70 -32.08
N ASP A 380 14.61 7.38 -32.42
CA ASP A 380 15.33 8.29 -31.51
C ASP A 380 14.48 9.48 -31.05
N ASN A 381 13.44 9.83 -31.82
CA ASN A 381 12.51 10.94 -31.55
C ASN A 381 11.25 10.50 -30.78
N ALA A 382 11.21 9.25 -30.28
CA ALA A 382 10.03 8.71 -29.61
C ALA A 382 9.58 9.56 -28.42
N TYR A 383 10.51 10.09 -27.61
CA TYR A 383 10.17 10.97 -26.48
C TYR A 383 9.42 12.24 -26.94
N GLU A 384 9.96 12.96 -27.90
CA GLU A 384 9.39 14.18 -28.46
C GLU A 384 8.01 13.92 -29.05
N ARG A 385 7.86 12.79 -29.74
CA ARG A 385 6.58 12.34 -30.29
C ARG A 385 5.54 12.10 -29.21
N LEU A 386 5.93 11.54 -28.06
CA LEU A 386 5.05 11.32 -26.91
C LEU A 386 4.59 12.64 -26.27
N MET A 387 5.35 13.73 -26.39
CA MET A 387 4.93 15.04 -25.87
C MET A 387 3.93 15.78 -26.78
N GLN A 388 3.60 15.22 -27.94
CA GLN A 388 2.63 15.76 -28.90
C GLN A 388 1.22 15.18 -28.73
N SER A 389 0.24 15.78 -29.42
CA SER A 389 -1.13 15.29 -29.46
C SER A 389 -1.24 13.83 -29.96
N SER A 390 -2.23 13.13 -29.42
CA SER A 390 -2.65 11.82 -29.93
C SER A 390 -3.34 11.97 -31.29
N ALA A 391 -3.04 11.06 -32.22
CA ALA A 391 -3.75 10.99 -33.50
C ALA A 391 -5.21 10.54 -33.32
N GLN A 392 -5.48 9.66 -32.35
CA GLN A 392 -6.82 9.10 -32.12
C GLN A 392 -7.70 10.01 -31.23
N LYS A 393 -7.09 10.87 -30.41
CA LYS A 393 -7.80 11.83 -29.56
C LYS A 393 -7.02 13.15 -29.50
N PRO A 394 -7.14 14.01 -30.52
CA PRO A 394 -6.29 15.21 -30.67
C PRO A 394 -6.38 16.24 -29.53
N THR A 395 -7.44 16.17 -28.72
CA THR A 395 -7.62 17.01 -27.52
C THR A 395 -6.70 16.63 -26.35
N LEU A 396 -6.06 15.46 -26.40
CA LEU A 396 -5.10 15.00 -25.40
C LEU A 396 -3.71 14.81 -26.02
N LYS A 397 -2.67 15.08 -25.24
CA LYS A 397 -1.31 14.64 -25.56
C LYS A 397 -1.18 13.14 -25.37
N LEU A 398 -0.24 12.50 -26.08
CA LEU A 398 0.13 11.12 -25.76
C LEU A 398 0.64 11.04 -24.32
N VAL A 399 1.52 11.98 -23.93
CA VAL A 399 1.97 12.20 -22.56
C VAL A 399 1.82 13.67 -22.21
N GLN A 400 1.07 13.93 -21.15
CA GLN A 400 0.97 15.23 -20.49
C GLN A 400 1.77 15.14 -19.17
N PRO A 401 2.95 15.75 -19.08
CA PRO A 401 3.75 15.79 -17.86
C PRO A 401 2.92 16.14 -16.62
N GLY A 402 3.08 15.35 -15.57
CA GLY A 402 2.42 15.48 -14.27
C GLY A 402 0.97 15.01 -14.22
N GLN A 403 0.33 14.64 -15.34
CA GLN A 403 -1.11 14.38 -15.41
C GLN A 403 -1.41 13.08 -16.20
N PRO A 404 -1.37 11.91 -15.54
CA PRO A 404 -1.69 10.62 -16.18
C PRO A 404 -3.11 10.57 -16.77
N ASP A 405 -4.09 11.15 -16.08
CA ASP A 405 -5.50 11.25 -16.51
C ASP A 405 -5.67 12.07 -17.81
N LYS A 406 -4.73 12.96 -18.11
CA LYS A 406 -4.68 13.74 -19.37
C LYS A 406 -3.67 13.20 -20.39
N SER A 407 -3.05 12.06 -20.11
CA SER A 407 -2.07 11.40 -20.96
C SER A 407 -2.72 10.25 -21.73
N TYR A 408 -2.95 10.42 -23.03
CA TYR A 408 -3.66 9.42 -23.82
C TYR A 408 -2.94 8.06 -23.89
N LEU A 409 -1.61 8.04 -23.83
CA LEU A 409 -0.82 6.81 -23.69
C LEU A 409 -1.23 6.06 -22.42
N TRP A 410 -1.30 6.74 -21.28
CA TRP A 410 -1.72 6.13 -20.01
C TRP A 410 -3.14 5.58 -20.07
N LEU A 411 -4.09 6.34 -20.60
CA LEU A 411 -5.47 5.90 -20.77
C LEU A 411 -5.57 4.61 -21.59
N LYS A 412 -4.78 4.50 -22.67
CA LYS A 412 -4.71 3.30 -23.52
C LYS A 412 -4.11 2.09 -22.79
N LEU A 413 -3.14 2.31 -21.91
CA LEU A 413 -2.47 1.26 -21.12
C LEU A 413 -3.33 0.79 -19.94
N ALA A 414 -3.99 1.73 -19.24
CA ALA A 414 -4.88 1.45 -18.11
C ALA A 414 -6.24 0.86 -18.56
N GLY A 415 -6.62 1.03 -19.83
CA GLY A 415 -7.90 0.53 -20.35
C GLY A 415 -9.09 1.42 -19.97
N ASP A 416 -8.86 2.74 -19.90
CA ASP A 416 -9.90 3.71 -19.56
C ASP A 416 -11.06 3.68 -20.56
N GLY A 417 -12.30 3.90 -20.08
CA GLY A 417 -13.50 3.85 -20.93
C GLY A 417 -13.57 4.92 -22.02
N SER A 418 -12.74 5.96 -21.95
CA SER A 418 -12.72 7.07 -22.91
C SER A 418 -11.75 6.86 -24.09
N ILE A 419 -11.14 5.68 -24.20
CA ILE A 419 -10.20 5.34 -25.28
C ILE A 419 -10.91 5.04 -26.60
N THR A 420 -10.18 5.23 -27.70
CA THR A 420 -10.63 4.83 -29.04
C THR A 420 -10.00 3.48 -29.39
N GLY A 421 -10.81 2.51 -29.80
CA GLY A 421 -10.35 1.15 -30.10
C GLY A 421 -9.98 0.37 -28.83
N SER A 422 -9.18 -0.69 -28.97
CA SER A 422 -8.85 -1.59 -27.86
C SER A 422 -7.85 -0.99 -26.87
N ARG A 423 -7.84 -1.51 -25.64
CA ARG A 423 -6.74 -1.34 -24.68
C ARG A 423 -5.43 -1.85 -25.31
N MET A 424 -4.33 -1.17 -25.01
CA MET A 424 -2.97 -1.56 -25.41
C MET A 424 -2.18 -2.06 -24.19
N PRO A 425 -1.16 -2.92 -24.36
CA PRO A 425 -0.74 -3.58 -25.60
C PRO A 425 -1.71 -4.67 -26.08
N ILE A 426 -1.69 -4.94 -27.39
CA ILE A 426 -2.38 -6.08 -28.00
C ILE A 426 -1.37 -7.23 -28.17
N ASP A 427 -1.81 -8.47 -28.02
CA ASP A 427 -1.04 -9.66 -28.33
C ASP A 427 -0.80 -9.76 -29.84
N PRO A 428 0.47 -9.69 -30.30
CA PRO A 428 0.80 -9.75 -31.72
C PRO A 428 0.47 -11.10 -32.37
N LEU A 429 0.26 -12.18 -31.60
CA LEU A 429 0.01 -13.53 -32.11
C LEU A 429 -1.46 -13.98 -32.02
N GLY A 430 -2.24 -13.39 -31.10
CA GLY A 430 -3.62 -13.80 -30.82
C GLY A 430 -4.68 -12.72 -31.00
N GLY A 431 -4.31 -11.45 -31.23
CA GLY A 431 -5.26 -10.35 -31.40
C GLY A 431 -6.04 -9.93 -30.14
N GLY A 432 -5.83 -10.60 -29.01
CA GLY A 432 -6.35 -10.25 -27.69
C GLY A 432 -5.53 -9.14 -27.01
N VAL A 433 -5.96 -8.66 -25.84
CA VAL A 433 -5.18 -7.70 -25.04
C VAL A 433 -4.12 -8.45 -24.23
N ARG A 434 -2.87 -7.97 -24.28
CA ARG A 434 -1.79 -8.42 -23.40
C ARG A 434 -1.41 -7.25 -22.48
N PRO A 435 -2.09 -7.09 -21.34
CA PRO A 435 -1.80 -5.97 -20.45
C PRO A 435 -0.35 -6.05 -19.96
N LEU A 436 0.28 -4.90 -19.80
CA LEU A 436 1.52 -4.79 -19.05
C LEU A 436 1.31 -5.30 -17.63
N SER A 437 2.38 -5.80 -17.00
CA SER A 437 2.36 -6.07 -15.56
C SER A 437 2.06 -4.79 -14.79
N GLU A 438 1.53 -4.94 -13.56
CA GLU A 438 1.25 -3.78 -12.70
C GLU A 438 2.51 -2.94 -12.45
N THR A 439 3.67 -3.59 -12.27
CA THR A 439 4.96 -2.93 -12.12
C THR A 439 5.31 -2.06 -13.33
N GLU A 440 5.16 -2.60 -14.54
CA GLU A 440 5.44 -1.86 -15.79
C GLU A 440 4.48 -0.69 -16.00
N LEU A 441 3.19 -0.87 -15.69
CA LEU A 441 2.22 0.24 -15.70
C LEU A 441 2.64 1.33 -14.74
N ASN A 442 3.00 0.96 -13.51
CA ASN A 442 3.38 1.91 -12.50
C ASN A 442 4.67 2.66 -12.82
N ASP A 443 5.64 2.02 -13.49
CA ASP A 443 6.85 2.72 -13.97
C ASP A 443 6.48 3.83 -14.96
N ILE A 444 5.59 3.54 -15.91
CA ILE A 444 5.12 4.56 -16.87
C ILE A 444 4.31 5.64 -16.15
N GLN A 445 3.42 5.27 -15.23
CA GLN A 445 2.61 6.22 -14.46
C GLN A 445 3.48 7.15 -13.62
N THR A 446 4.44 6.59 -12.90
CA THR A 446 5.39 7.31 -12.04
C THR A 446 6.23 8.26 -12.87
N TRP A 447 6.75 7.81 -14.01
CA TRP A 447 7.47 8.68 -14.94
C TRP A 447 6.61 9.87 -15.38
N ILE A 448 5.34 9.64 -15.77
CA ILE A 448 4.42 10.72 -16.17
C ILE A 448 4.18 11.69 -15.01
N ILE A 449 3.86 11.18 -13.81
CA ILE A 449 3.63 11.97 -12.59
C ILE A 449 4.84 12.84 -12.28
N ALA A 450 6.05 12.28 -12.43
CA ALA A 450 7.31 12.97 -12.21
C ALA A 450 7.68 14.00 -13.30
N GLY A 451 6.74 14.35 -14.18
CA GLY A 451 6.96 15.34 -15.23
C GLY A 451 7.49 14.75 -16.53
N ALA A 452 7.46 13.43 -16.67
CA ALA A 452 7.89 12.69 -17.86
C ALA A 452 9.30 13.07 -18.32
N LEU A 453 10.29 13.04 -17.42
CA LEU A 453 11.65 13.52 -17.65
C LEU A 453 12.38 12.74 -18.76
N LYS A 454 13.10 13.44 -19.64
CA LYS A 454 13.83 12.87 -20.79
C LYS A 454 15.13 12.14 -20.44
N ASP A 455 15.58 12.20 -19.19
CA ASP A 455 16.98 12.13 -18.71
C ASP A 455 17.61 13.53 -18.59
N GLY A 456 18.47 13.70 -17.59
CA GLY A 456 19.19 14.95 -17.26
C GLY A 456 20.45 15.15 -18.09
#